data_AF-A0A5B9DGS6-F1
#
_entry.id   AF-A0A5B9DGS6-F1
#
_cell.length_a   1.000
_cell.length_b   1.000
_cell.length_c   1.000
_cell.angle_alpha   90.00
_cell.angle_beta   90.00
_cell.angle_gamma   90.00
#
_symmetry.space_group_name_H-M   'P 1'
#
loop_
_entity.id
_entity.type
_entity.pdbx_description
1 polymer ?
#
loop_
_entity_poly.entity_id
_entity_poly.type
_entity_poly.pdbx_seq_one_letter_code
_entity_poly.pdbx_strand_id
1 'polypeptide(L)'
;MHEIVFRKKKYLQLPAAISSVNKDTKNAKKLSFHFCTNGTFKINSENWPNLEYIEIIGCRYFEFSLDFSKSSKIKQIFFANTEYVDIMDIKGIFPEFYSWKFENSKFIKFKGQFSGDNHLNTLHFSNVERSEIFNSSTNLPYLQNLFFLDGCNFFKINLSLLKAPNLERIWFKKSNYLNIISLGTVEGHLKSFKFEKCAYPKLNVDFSRLSRLIPDMKEKPSELLEIKDDKSHFRSVKLVDPIKTSDGSLPVDSLEKDFYNSVQSEDEVLDSAINFLSSDKESILKFCPICGTENPKDATFCSSCGEKFRNV
;
A
#
# COMPACT_ATOMS: atom_id res chain seq x y z
N MET A 1 11.45 -24.86 8.77
CA MET A 1 10.86 -24.24 7.56
C MET A 1 12.02 -23.65 6.75
N HIS A 2 12.18 -24.04 5.48
CA HIS A 2 13.27 -23.49 4.66
C HIS A 2 12.94 -22.05 4.26
N GLU A 3 13.76 -21.09 4.67
CA GLU A 3 13.56 -19.66 4.45
C GLU A 3 14.71 -19.07 3.62
N ILE A 4 14.36 -18.29 2.60
CA ILE A 4 15.31 -17.48 1.84
C ILE A 4 15.14 -16.02 2.25
N VAL A 5 16.18 -15.46 2.87
CA VAL A 5 16.21 -14.05 3.27
C VAL A 5 17.14 -13.24 2.38
N PHE A 6 16.65 -12.11 1.89
CA PHE A 6 17.38 -11.03 1.23
C PHE A 6 17.50 -9.86 2.21
N ARG A 7 18.72 -9.38 2.48
CA ARG A 7 18.96 -8.27 3.41
C ARG A 7 19.74 -7.14 2.74
N LYS A 8 19.29 -5.90 2.94
CA LYS A 8 20.02 -4.67 2.57
C LYS A 8 20.48 -4.66 1.09
N LYS A 9 19.67 -5.23 0.19
CA LYS A 9 19.97 -5.25 -1.24
C LYS A 9 19.43 -3.99 -1.90
N LYS A 10 20.26 -3.33 -2.70
CA LYS A 10 19.85 -2.25 -3.61
C LYS A 10 19.56 -2.87 -4.99
N TYR A 11 18.50 -2.40 -5.65
CA TYR A 11 18.15 -2.80 -7.02
C TYR A 11 17.89 -4.30 -7.17
N LEU A 12 17.15 -4.89 -6.22
CA LEU A 12 16.88 -6.32 -6.22
C LEU A 12 15.79 -6.67 -7.24
N GLN A 13 16.16 -7.28 -8.36
CA GLN A 13 15.21 -7.75 -9.37
C GLN A 13 15.06 -9.27 -9.32
N LEU A 14 13.86 -9.78 -9.08
CA LEU A 14 13.54 -11.21 -9.19
C LEU A 14 12.71 -11.46 -10.46
N PRO A 15 13.05 -12.48 -11.27
CA PRO A 15 13.94 -13.60 -10.96
C PRO A 15 15.43 -13.41 -11.28
N ALA A 16 15.86 -12.29 -11.88
CA ALA A 16 17.24 -12.11 -12.34
C ALA A 16 18.30 -12.31 -11.22
N ALA A 17 18.00 -11.88 -10.00
CA ALA A 17 18.89 -12.04 -8.85
C ALA A 17 18.88 -13.45 -8.26
N ILE A 18 18.00 -14.37 -8.68
CA ILE A 18 17.94 -15.74 -8.15
C ILE A 18 19.25 -16.48 -8.44
N SER A 19 19.81 -16.36 -9.65
CA SER A 19 21.08 -17.02 -10.01
C SER A 19 22.25 -16.57 -9.14
N SER A 20 22.24 -15.32 -8.67
CA SER A 20 23.26 -14.78 -7.76
C SER A 20 23.13 -15.32 -6.32
N VAL A 21 21.98 -15.88 -5.99
CA VAL A 21 21.67 -16.41 -4.67
C VAL A 21 21.63 -17.93 -4.81
N ASN A 22 22.79 -18.58 -4.64
CA ASN A 22 22.96 -20.04 -4.65
C ASN A 22 22.16 -20.70 -3.50
N LYS A 23 20.83 -20.64 -3.60
CA LYS A 23 19.86 -21.12 -2.62
C LYS A 23 18.78 -21.88 -3.36
N ASP A 24 18.35 -22.95 -2.71
CA ASP A 24 17.34 -23.87 -3.21
C ASP A 24 15.93 -23.23 -3.13
N THR A 25 15.61 -22.40 -4.12
CA THR A 25 14.29 -21.74 -4.22
C THR A 25 13.15 -22.75 -4.37
N LYS A 26 13.43 -23.95 -4.89
CA LYS A 26 12.44 -25.00 -5.10
C LYS A 26 11.96 -25.57 -3.77
N ASN A 27 12.83 -25.66 -2.77
CA ASN A 27 12.49 -26.14 -1.43
C ASN A 27 12.11 -25.02 -0.44
N ALA A 28 12.20 -23.75 -0.85
CA ALA A 28 11.85 -22.61 0.00
C ALA A 28 10.35 -22.55 0.28
N LYS A 29 10.04 -22.48 1.58
CA LYS A 29 8.68 -22.29 2.11
C LYS A 29 8.40 -20.86 2.53
N LYS A 30 9.45 -20.09 2.84
CA LYS A 30 9.34 -18.68 3.20
C LYS A 30 10.34 -17.84 2.42
N LEU A 31 9.90 -16.67 1.96
CA LEU A 31 10.71 -15.70 1.25
C LEU A 31 10.61 -14.35 1.95
N SER A 32 11.74 -13.81 2.39
CA SER A 32 11.78 -12.62 3.26
C SER A 32 12.71 -11.57 2.69
N PHE A 33 12.25 -10.32 2.61
CA PHE A 33 13.02 -9.17 2.15
C PHE A 33 13.10 -8.12 3.25
N HIS A 34 14.31 -7.87 3.73
CA HIS A 34 14.55 -6.99 4.88
C HIS A 34 15.43 -5.82 4.47
N PHE A 35 14.89 -4.61 4.57
CA PHE A 35 15.61 -3.37 4.28
C PHE A 35 16.18 -3.30 2.85
N CYS A 36 15.46 -3.86 1.88
CA CYS A 36 15.81 -3.78 0.46
C CYS A 36 15.26 -2.48 -0.16
N THR A 37 15.91 -1.98 -1.20
CA THR A 37 15.51 -0.73 -1.87
C THR A 37 15.49 -0.90 -3.39
N ASN A 38 14.53 -0.25 -4.05
CA ASN A 38 14.36 -0.26 -5.51
C ASN A 38 14.20 -1.68 -6.06
N GLY A 39 13.33 -2.47 -5.43
CA GLY A 39 13.12 -3.86 -5.81
C GLY A 39 12.02 -4.06 -6.85
N THR A 40 12.17 -5.03 -7.74
CA THR A 40 11.07 -5.53 -8.57
C THR A 40 10.95 -7.01 -8.34
N PHE A 41 9.83 -7.43 -7.75
CA PHE A 41 9.61 -8.81 -7.31
C PHE A 41 8.53 -9.44 -8.18
N LYS A 42 8.96 -10.27 -9.15
CA LYS A 42 8.08 -11.15 -9.90
C LYS A 42 8.26 -12.59 -9.46
N ILE A 43 7.35 -13.06 -8.59
CA ILE A 43 7.41 -14.40 -8.02
C ILE A 43 6.47 -15.31 -8.82
N ASN A 44 6.96 -16.47 -9.22
CA ASN A 44 6.20 -17.40 -10.07
C ASN A 44 6.30 -18.85 -9.59
N SER A 45 5.36 -19.67 -10.07
CA SER A 45 5.28 -21.09 -9.70
C SER A 45 6.48 -21.93 -10.16
N GLU A 46 7.18 -21.49 -11.21
CA GLU A 46 8.37 -22.17 -11.69
C GLU A 46 9.50 -22.06 -10.68
N ASN A 47 9.83 -20.86 -10.21
CA ASN A 47 10.95 -20.65 -9.31
C ASN A 47 10.63 -20.96 -7.85
N TRP A 48 9.35 -20.87 -7.46
CA TRP A 48 8.91 -20.94 -6.06
C TRP A 48 7.70 -21.87 -5.85
N PRO A 49 7.78 -23.16 -6.25
CA PRO A 49 6.64 -24.07 -6.25
C PRO A 49 6.13 -24.45 -4.84
N ASN A 50 6.98 -24.31 -3.81
CA ASN A 50 6.65 -24.70 -2.44
C ASN A 50 6.50 -23.50 -1.49
N LEU A 51 6.44 -22.29 -2.03
CA LEU A 51 6.41 -21.07 -1.23
C LEU A 51 5.06 -20.92 -0.53
N GLU A 52 5.10 -20.81 0.79
CA GLU A 52 3.93 -20.67 1.66
C GLU A 52 3.80 -19.25 2.22
N TYR A 53 4.92 -18.56 2.46
CA TYR A 53 4.93 -17.25 3.12
C TYR A 53 5.84 -16.26 2.41
N ILE A 54 5.35 -15.03 2.24
CA ILE A 54 6.15 -13.90 1.74
C ILE A 54 6.10 -12.78 2.77
N GLU A 55 7.27 -12.25 3.10
CA GLU A 55 7.43 -11.17 4.07
C GLU A 55 8.34 -10.08 3.52
N ILE A 56 7.89 -8.83 3.56
CA ILE A 56 8.63 -7.67 3.08
C ILE A 56 8.64 -6.62 4.19
N ILE A 57 9.80 -6.42 4.82
CA ILE A 57 9.96 -5.58 6.01
C ILE A 57 10.99 -4.48 5.76
N GLY A 58 10.65 -3.24 6.10
CA GLY A 58 11.62 -2.13 6.10
C GLY A 58 12.11 -1.74 4.72
N CYS A 59 11.43 -2.20 3.66
CA CYS A 59 11.81 -1.95 2.29
C CYS A 59 11.29 -0.58 1.83
N ARG A 60 12.05 0.09 0.96
CA ARG A 60 11.65 1.41 0.43
C ARG A 60 10.69 1.26 -0.76
N TYR A 61 11.13 1.67 -1.95
CA TYR A 61 10.41 1.46 -3.20
C TYR A 61 10.52 0.01 -3.66
N PHE A 62 9.38 -0.63 -3.94
CA PHE A 62 9.37 -1.84 -4.74
C PHE A 62 8.03 -2.09 -5.45
N GLU A 63 8.14 -2.84 -6.53
CA GLU A 63 7.03 -3.39 -7.30
C GLU A 63 6.87 -4.87 -6.98
N PHE A 64 5.64 -5.31 -6.76
CA PHE A 64 5.33 -6.68 -6.38
C PHE A 64 4.29 -7.29 -7.32
N SER A 65 4.61 -8.48 -7.86
CA SER A 65 3.72 -9.25 -8.72
C SER A 65 3.83 -10.75 -8.45
N LEU A 66 2.72 -11.45 -8.62
CA LEU A 66 2.63 -12.90 -8.53
C LEU A 66 2.08 -13.47 -9.84
N ASP A 67 2.73 -14.51 -10.33
CA ASP A 67 2.35 -15.20 -11.57
C ASP A 67 2.43 -16.73 -11.39
N PHE A 68 1.33 -17.32 -10.93
CA PHE A 68 1.24 -18.73 -10.58
C PHE A 68 0.31 -19.47 -11.56
N SER A 69 0.87 -19.90 -12.69
CA SER A 69 0.19 -20.76 -13.66
C SER A 69 -0.21 -22.14 -13.11
N LYS A 70 0.43 -22.59 -12.02
CA LYS A 70 0.09 -23.79 -11.25
C LYS A 70 -0.44 -23.40 -9.87
N SER A 71 -1.18 -24.31 -9.24
CA SER A 71 -1.67 -24.13 -7.88
C SER A 71 -0.54 -23.76 -6.91
N SER A 72 -0.70 -22.62 -6.26
CA SER A 72 0.23 -22.05 -5.29
C SER A 72 -0.05 -22.57 -3.88
N LYS A 73 1.01 -22.70 -3.09
CA LYS A 73 0.92 -23.01 -1.65
C LYS A 73 0.96 -21.75 -0.79
N ILE A 74 0.97 -20.56 -1.38
CA ILE A 74 1.02 -19.30 -0.65
C ILE A 74 -0.20 -19.20 0.26
N LYS A 75 0.06 -19.04 1.55
CA LYS A 75 -0.92 -18.91 2.62
C LYS A 75 -1.11 -17.46 3.05
N GLN A 76 0.00 -16.74 3.14
CA GLN A 76 0.01 -15.38 3.65
C GLN A 76 1.11 -14.53 3.01
N ILE A 77 0.77 -13.26 2.81
CA ILE A 77 1.70 -12.21 2.39
C ILE A 77 1.66 -11.11 3.44
N PHE A 78 2.84 -10.63 3.86
CA PHE A 78 2.98 -9.61 4.88
C PHE A 78 3.93 -8.49 4.44
N PHE A 79 3.44 -7.27 4.55
CA PHE A 79 4.20 -6.04 4.32
C PHE A 79 4.27 -5.25 5.63
N ALA A 80 5.48 -4.88 6.04
CA ALA A 80 5.65 -4.06 7.24
C ALA A 80 6.72 -2.98 7.07
N ASN A 81 6.49 -1.80 7.65
CA ASN A 81 7.47 -0.71 7.66
C ASN A 81 7.98 -0.35 6.26
N THR A 82 7.11 -0.38 5.25
CA THR A 82 7.50 -0.11 3.85
C THR A 82 7.22 1.33 3.45
N GLU A 83 8.10 1.95 2.67
CA GLU A 83 7.87 3.35 2.23
C GLU A 83 6.92 3.42 1.02
N TYR A 84 7.18 2.64 -0.04
CA TYR A 84 6.39 2.73 -1.26
C TYR A 84 6.23 1.35 -1.90
N VAL A 85 4.99 0.92 -2.05
CA VAL A 85 4.64 -0.40 -2.59
C VAL A 85 3.67 -0.26 -3.72
N ASP A 86 4.11 -0.67 -4.91
CA ASP A 86 3.22 -0.90 -6.03
C ASP A 86 2.89 -2.39 -6.13
N ILE A 87 1.63 -2.72 -5.90
CA ILE A 87 1.09 -4.04 -6.20
C ILE A 87 0.66 -4.03 -7.67
N MET A 88 1.41 -4.76 -8.48
CA MET A 88 1.17 -4.91 -9.91
C MET A 88 0.14 -6.03 -10.13
N ASP A 89 0.43 -6.96 -11.03
CA ASP A 89 -0.48 -8.07 -11.33
C ASP A 89 -0.33 -9.22 -10.33
N ILE A 90 -1.46 -9.74 -9.86
CA ILE A 90 -1.56 -10.98 -9.08
C ILE A 90 -2.43 -11.94 -9.89
N LYS A 91 -1.78 -12.91 -10.55
CA LYS A 91 -2.39 -13.85 -11.49
C LYS A 91 -2.09 -15.27 -11.05
N GLY A 92 -3.11 -16.11 -10.97
CA GLY A 92 -2.89 -17.54 -10.73
C GLY A 92 -3.94 -18.24 -9.89
N ILE A 93 -3.58 -19.41 -9.37
CA ILE A 93 -4.43 -20.26 -8.53
C ILE A 93 -3.84 -20.30 -7.12
N PHE A 94 -4.53 -19.70 -6.15
CA PHE A 94 -4.09 -19.52 -4.77
C PHE A 94 -5.13 -20.07 -3.76
N PRO A 95 -5.31 -21.40 -3.69
CA PRO A 95 -6.37 -22.03 -2.89
C PRO A 95 -6.11 -21.97 -1.37
N GLU A 96 -4.86 -21.74 -0.97
CA GLU A 96 -4.47 -21.64 0.44
C GLU A 96 -4.27 -20.19 0.91
N PHE A 97 -4.32 -19.20 0.00
CA PHE A 97 -4.01 -17.82 0.34
C PHE A 97 -5.16 -17.19 1.11
N TYR A 98 -5.07 -17.12 2.43
CA TYR A 98 -6.21 -16.70 3.27
C TYR A 98 -6.06 -15.28 3.85
N SER A 99 -4.83 -14.76 3.98
CA SER A 99 -4.59 -13.49 4.64
C SER A 99 -3.51 -12.65 3.96
N TRP A 100 -3.80 -11.37 3.81
CA TRP A 100 -2.83 -10.38 3.37
C TRP A 100 -2.84 -9.17 4.29
N LYS A 101 -1.67 -8.85 4.85
CA LYS A 101 -1.50 -7.81 5.87
C LYS A 101 -0.50 -6.74 5.43
N PHE A 102 -0.83 -5.49 5.71
CA PHE A 102 0.01 -4.30 5.52
C PHE A 102 0.07 -3.54 6.85
N GLU A 103 1.26 -3.34 7.39
CA GLU A 103 1.46 -2.72 8.71
C GLU A 103 2.51 -1.62 8.68
N ASN A 104 2.22 -0.46 9.28
CA ASN A 104 3.19 0.63 9.44
C ASN A 104 3.84 1.08 8.12
N SER A 105 3.08 1.07 7.02
CA SER A 105 3.58 1.39 5.67
C SER A 105 3.14 2.79 5.25
N LYS A 106 4.00 3.54 4.55
CA LYS A 106 3.64 4.91 4.14
C LYS A 106 2.69 4.90 2.95
N PHE A 107 3.07 4.26 1.85
CA PHE A 107 2.28 4.28 0.62
C PHE A 107 2.08 2.88 0.02
N ILE A 108 0.81 2.50 -0.19
CA ILE A 108 0.43 1.25 -0.87
C ILE A 108 -0.50 1.58 -2.06
N LYS A 109 -0.16 1.14 -3.26
CA LYS A 109 -0.99 1.35 -4.46
C LYS A 109 -1.19 0.06 -5.24
N PHE A 110 -2.43 -0.23 -5.60
CA PHE A 110 -2.78 -1.36 -6.44
C PHE A 110 -2.91 -0.84 -7.87
N LYS A 111 -1.95 -1.19 -8.73
CA LYS A 111 -1.86 -0.76 -10.14
C LYS A 111 -2.31 -1.85 -11.11
N GLY A 112 -2.02 -3.12 -10.83
CA GLY A 112 -2.33 -4.24 -11.73
C GLY A 112 -3.64 -4.94 -11.41
N GLN A 113 -3.91 -6.04 -12.10
CA GLN A 113 -5.15 -6.82 -11.97
C GLN A 113 -4.99 -8.00 -11.01
N PHE A 114 -6.10 -8.36 -10.37
CA PHE A 114 -6.24 -9.61 -9.62
C PHE A 114 -7.10 -10.58 -10.40
N SER A 115 -6.50 -11.66 -10.90
CA SER A 115 -7.21 -12.65 -11.71
C SER A 115 -6.80 -14.09 -11.39
N GLY A 116 -7.66 -15.01 -11.79
CA GLY A 116 -7.56 -16.43 -11.43
C GLY A 116 -8.35 -16.77 -10.17
N ASP A 117 -8.13 -17.99 -9.68
CA ASP A 117 -8.82 -18.53 -8.50
C ASP A 117 -8.00 -18.20 -7.24
N ASN A 118 -8.55 -17.44 -6.31
CA ASN A 118 -7.83 -17.01 -5.13
C ASN A 118 -8.75 -17.06 -3.91
N HIS A 119 -8.29 -17.69 -2.84
CA HIS A 119 -9.07 -17.89 -1.62
C HIS A 119 -8.82 -16.80 -0.57
N LEU A 120 -8.37 -15.61 -1.02
CA LEU A 120 -8.04 -14.50 -0.12
C LEU A 120 -9.27 -14.12 0.69
N ASN A 121 -9.25 -14.45 1.97
CA ASN A 121 -10.39 -14.27 2.86
C ASN A 121 -10.35 -12.91 3.56
N THR A 122 -9.16 -12.50 4.00
CA THR A 122 -8.98 -11.29 4.81
C THR A 122 -7.87 -10.41 4.24
N LEU A 123 -8.21 -9.15 3.96
CA LEU A 123 -7.29 -8.09 3.61
C LEU A 123 -7.25 -7.06 4.75
N HIS A 124 -6.07 -6.84 5.32
CA HIS A 124 -5.88 -6.07 6.54
C HIS A 124 -4.81 -5.00 6.36
N PHE A 125 -5.18 -3.76 6.63
CA PHE A 125 -4.29 -2.60 6.69
C PHE A 125 -4.28 -2.07 8.13
N SER A 126 -3.09 -1.80 8.67
CA SER A 126 -2.91 -1.18 9.98
C SER A 126 -1.84 -0.11 9.89
N ASN A 127 -2.13 1.10 10.38
CA ASN A 127 -1.19 2.22 10.38
C ASN A 127 -0.56 2.47 8.99
N VAL A 128 -1.41 2.58 7.96
CA VAL A 128 -0.97 2.88 6.59
C VAL A 128 -1.26 4.34 6.25
N GLU A 129 -0.25 5.14 5.94
CA GLU A 129 -0.41 6.61 5.81
C GLU A 129 -1.20 7.05 4.57
N ARG A 130 -1.07 6.31 3.47
CA ARG A 130 -1.82 6.54 2.23
C ARG A 130 -2.00 5.22 1.50
N SER A 131 -3.21 4.98 0.99
CA SER A 131 -3.39 3.89 0.05
C SER A 131 -4.40 4.18 -1.06
N GLU A 132 -4.15 3.55 -2.20
CA GLU A 132 -5.01 3.60 -3.37
C GLU A 132 -5.26 2.16 -3.83
N ILE A 133 -6.43 1.63 -3.47
CA ILE A 133 -6.74 0.21 -3.64
C ILE A 133 -7.94 0.00 -4.57
N PHE A 134 -7.90 -1.10 -5.31
CA PHE A 134 -8.92 -1.50 -6.30
C PHE A 134 -9.16 -0.45 -7.41
N ASN A 135 -8.08 0.17 -7.91
CA ASN A 135 -8.15 1.08 -9.07
C ASN A 135 -8.28 0.35 -10.42
N SER A 136 -8.28 -0.97 -10.39
CA SER A 136 -8.31 -1.88 -11.53
C SER A 136 -9.30 -3.01 -11.24
N SER A 137 -9.72 -3.71 -12.31
CA SER A 137 -10.58 -4.88 -12.19
C SER A 137 -9.93 -5.94 -11.28
N THR A 138 -10.59 -6.22 -10.16
CA THR A 138 -10.08 -7.09 -9.10
C THR A 138 -11.13 -8.16 -8.79
N ASN A 139 -10.80 -9.44 -8.98
CA ASN A 139 -11.69 -10.55 -8.65
C ASN A 139 -11.20 -11.29 -7.40
N LEU A 140 -11.92 -11.15 -6.27
CA LEU A 140 -11.60 -11.80 -5.00
C LEU A 140 -12.86 -12.51 -4.46
N PRO A 141 -13.25 -13.65 -5.06
CA PRO A 141 -14.56 -14.26 -4.79
C PRO A 141 -14.74 -14.75 -3.36
N TYR A 142 -13.65 -15.03 -2.63
CA TYR A 142 -13.68 -15.54 -1.26
C TYR A 142 -13.36 -14.46 -0.20
N LEU A 143 -13.14 -13.21 -0.61
CA LEU A 143 -12.88 -12.12 0.33
C LEU A 143 -14.12 -11.86 1.17
N GLN A 144 -13.99 -12.06 2.49
CA GLN A 144 -15.04 -11.82 3.47
C GLN A 144 -14.80 -10.56 4.29
N ASN A 145 -13.52 -10.22 4.50
CA ASN A 145 -13.11 -9.23 5.49
C ASN A 145 -12.14 -8.22 4.89
N LEU A 146 -12.49 -6.95 5.04
CA LEU A 146 -11.65 -5.83 4.66
C LEU A 146 -11.51 -4.88 5.86
N PHE A 147 -10.31 -4.85 6.44
CA PHE A 147 -10.05 -4.12 7.68
C PHE A 147 -9.02 -3.02 7.48
N PHE A 148 -9.35 -1.83 7.96
CA PHE A 148 -8.48 -0.65 7.99
C PHE A 148 -8.40 -0.15 9.43
N LEU A 149 -7.32 -0.48 10.12
CA LEU A 149 -7.20 -0.30 11.56
C LEU A 149 -6.11 0.73 11.90
N ASP A 150 -6.30 1.40 13.03
CA ASP A 150 -5.28 2.14 13.78
C ASP A 150 -4.34 2.99 12.92
N GLY A 151 -4.79 4.18 12.49
CA GLY A 151 -3.93 5.16 11.81
C GLY A 151 -3.87 5.04 10.30
N CYS A 152 -4.85 4.38 9.69
CA CYS A 152 -5.04 4.40 8.24
C CYS A 152 -5.47 5.79 7.76
N ASN A 153 -4.57 6.55 7.12
CA ASN A 153 -4.84 7.91 6.64
C ASN A 153 -4.97 7.94 5.10
N PHE A 154 -5.71 8.91 4.55
CA PHE A 154 -5.81 9.20 3.11
C PHE A 154 -6.06 7.96 2.23
N PHE A 155 -7.18 7.27 2.48
CA PHE A 155 -7.55 6.08 1.70
C PHE A 155 -8.44 6.45 0.53
N LYS A 156 -8.00 6.10 -0.69
CA LYS A 156 -8.87 6.11 -1.87
C LYS A 156 -9.22 4.68 -2.23
N ILE A 157 -10.51 4.35 -2.16
CA ILE A 157 -11.01 3.00 -2.44
C ILE A 157 -12.12 3.05 -3.48
N ASN A 158 -12.01 2.21 -4.51
CA ASN A 158 -13.03 2.05 -5.54
C ASN A 158 -13.56 0.61 -5.56
N LEU A 159 -14.61 0.33 -4.79
CA LEU A 159 -15.19 -1.01 -4.72
C LEU A 159 -16.04 -1.37 -5.95
N SER A 160 -16.34 -0.41 -6.85
CA SER A 160 -17.02 -0.73 -8.11
C SER A 160 -16.23 -1.64 -9.04
N LEU A 161 -14.90 -1.65 -8.88
CA LEU A 161 -13.99 -2.50 -9.65
C LEU A 161 -13.68 -3.83 -8.93
N LEU A 162 -14.19 -4.01 -7.70
CA LEU A 162 -14.02 -5.21 -6.90
C LEU A 162 -15.19 -6.16 -7.10
N LYS A 163 -14.90 -7.36 -7.63
CA LYS A 163 -15.82 -8.50 -7.66
C LYS A 163 -15.56 -9.38 -6.43
N ALA A 164 -16.31 -9.15 -5.37
CA ALA A 164 -16.22 -9.91 -4.12
C ALA A 164 -17.63 -10.22 -3.56
N PRO A 165 -18.35 -11.21 -4.15
CA PRO A 165 -19.72 -11.55 -3.76
C PRO A 165 -19.87 -12.02 -2.30
N ASN A 166 -18.77 -12.48 -1.69
CA ASN A 166 -18.75 -12.92 -0.30
C ASN A 166 -18.21 -11.86 0.66
N LEU A 167 -18.04 -10.61 0.23
CA LEU A 167 -17.54 -9.54 1.11
C LEU A 167 -18.63 -9.14 2.10
N GLU A 168 -18.47 -9.59 3.35
CA GLU A 168 -19.46 -9.39 4.40
C GLU A 168 -19.12 -8.20 5.29
N ARG A 169 -17.83 -7.91 5.51
CA ARG A 169 -17.39 -6.94 6.52
C ARG A 169 -16.37 -5.97 5.97
N ILE A 170 -16.68 -4.69 6.07
CA ILE A 170 -15.71 -3.61 5.93
C ILE A 170 -15.70 -2.80 7.23
N TRP A 171 -14.51 -2.62 7.80
CA TRP A 171 -14.34 -1.89 9.05
C TRP A 171 -13.18 -0.91 8.96
N PHE A 172 -13.49 0.34 9.21
CA PHE A 172 -12.54 1.42 9.39
C PHE A 172 -12.49 1.77 10.88
N LYS A 173 -11.30 1.76 11.47
CA LYS A 173 -11.08 2.08 12.89
C LYS A 173 -9.93 3.04 13.02
N LYS A 174 -10.16 4.18 13.70
CA LYS A 174 -9.18 5.25 13.90
C LYS A 174 -8.49 5.65 12.58
N SER A 175 -9.29 5.76 11.52
CA SER A 175 -8.82 6.11 10.17
C SER A 175 -9.22 7.53 9.81
N ASN A 176 -8.39 8.25 9.06
CA ASN A 176 -8.66 9.64 8.68
C ASN A 176 -8.70 9.80 7.15
N TYR A 177 -9.52 10.74 6.66
CA TYR A 177 -9.59 11.09 5.23
C TYR A 177 -9.90 9.90 4.32
N LEU A 178 -11.01 9.22 4.60
CA LEU A 178 -11.49 8.10 3.80
C LEU A 178 -12.26 8.64 2.59
N ASN A 179 -11.82 8.32 1.37
CA ASN A 179 -12.48 8.64 0.11
C ASN A 179 -12.97 7.33 -0.54
N ILE A 180 -14.22 6.99 -0.28
CA ILE A 180 -14.90 5.84 -0.89
C ILE A 180 -15.60 6.34 -2.14
N ILE A 181 -15.10 5.93 -3.31
CA ILE A 181 -15.60 6.40 -4.61
C ILE A 181 -16.97 5.78 -4.91
N SER A 182 -17.10 4.47 -4.70
CA SER A 182 -18.32 3.71 -4.95
C SER A 182 -18.26 2.37 -4.21
N LEU A 183 -19.41 1.85 -3.78
CA LEU A 183 -19.55 0.48 -3.26
C LEU A 183 -19.77 -0.55 -4.36
N GLY A 184 -20.31 -0.15 -5.52
CA GLY A 184 -20.59 -1.07 -6.63
C GLY A 184 -21.38 -2.32 -6.23
N THR A 185 -20.95 -3.48 -6.72
CA THR A 185 -21.69 -4.75 -6.52
C THR A 185 -21.60 -5.31 -5.10
N VAL A 186 -20.60 -4.89 -4.30
CA VAL A 186 -20.44 -5.44 -2.94
C VAL A 186 -21.50 -4.92 -1.97
N GLU A 187 -22.17 -3.80 -2.29
CA GLU A 187 -23.18 -3.17 -1.44
C GLU A 187 -24.28 -4.16 -0.99
N GLY A 188 -24.77 -5.00 -1.90
CA GLY A 188 -25.84 -5.96 -1.63
C GLY A 188 -25.45 -7.14 -0.75
N HIS A 189 -24.15 -7.32 -0.47
CA HIS A 189 -23.61 -8.47 0.27
C HIS A 189 -23.06 -8.10 1.66
N LEU A 190 -22.91 -6.80 1.94
CA LEU A 190 -22.34 -6.32 3.19
C LEU A 190 -23.29 -6.58 4.37
N LYS A 191 -22.81 -7.35 5.35
CA LYS A 191 -23.46 -7.54 6.66
C LYS A 191 -23.04 -6.49 7.68
N SER A 192 -21.84 -5.93 7.51
CA SER A 192 -21.27 -4.94 8.44
C SER A 192 -20.44 -3.92 7.67
N PHE A 193 -20.82 -2.66 7.78
CA PHE A 193 -20.08 -1.51 7.25
C PHE A 193 -19.86 -0.50 8.38
N LYS A 194 -18.67 -0.48 9.00
CA LYS A 194 -18.42 0.22 10.27
C LYS A 194 -17.32 1.27 10.16
N PHE A 195 -17.56 2.42 10.78
CA PHE A 195 -16.56 3.45 11.06
C PHE A 195 -16.49 3.62 12.58
N GLU A 196 -15.32 3.41 13.17
CA GLU A 196 -15.09 3.58 14.60
C GLU A 196 -13.99 4.62 14.81
N LYS A 197 -14.32 5.76 15.42
CA LYS A 197 -13.34 6.83 15.72
C LYS A 197 -12.61 7.36 14.47
N CYS A 198 -13.30 7.42 13.33
CA CYS A 198 -12.71 7.93 12.09
C CYS A 198 -12.96 9.43 11.93
N ALA A 199 -11.96 10.19 11.47
CA ALA A 199 -12.12 11.60 11.16
C ALA A 199 -12.34 11.81 9.65
N TYR A 200 -13.32 12.65 9.29
CA TYR A 200 -13.57 13.12 7.92
C TYR A 200 -13.74 12.02 6.85
N PRO A 201 -14.71 11.10 6.98
CA PRO A 201 -15.05 10.25 5.87
C PRO A 201 -15.72 11.08 4.76
N LYS A 202 -15.02 11.30 3.64
CA LYS A 202 -15.63 11.82 2.40
C LYS A 202 -16.24 10.66 1.65
N LEU A 203 -17.52 10.44 1.91
CA LEU A 203 -18.24 9.35 1.28
C LEU A 203 -18.98 9.91 0.07
N ASN A 204 -18.53 9.56 -1.13
CA ASN A 204 -19.26 9.85 -2.37
C ASN A 204 -20.29 8.75 -2.69
N VAL A 205 -20.76 8.07 -1.64
CA VAL A 205 -21.66 6.92 -1.73
C VAL A 205 -22.99 7.31 -1.13
N ASP A 206 -24.08 6.97 -1.83
CA ASP A 206 -25.43 7.09 -1.28
C ASP A 206 -25.72 5.96 -0.29
N PHE A 207 -25.76 6.27 1.01
CA PHE A 207 -26.06 5.32 2.08
C PHE A 207 -27.55 5.00 2.25
N SER A 208 -28.44 5.67 1.52
CA SER A 208 -29.88 5.46 1.66
C SER A 208 -30.28 4.00 1.45
N ARG A 209 -29.53 3.26 0.63
CA ARG A 209 -29.74 1.83 0.36
C ARG A 209 -29.19 0.92 1.47
N LEU A 210 -28.08 1.29 2.10
CA LEU A 210 -27.49 0.55 3.23
C LEU A 210 -28.38 0.60 4.50
N SER A 211 -29.22 1.64 4.64
CA SER A 211 -30.17 1.74 5.76
C SER A 211 -31.14 0.55 5.87
N ARG A 212 -31.36 -0.17 4.77
CA ARG A 212 -32.22 -1.38 4.73
C ARG A 212 -31.55 -2.63 5.30
N LEU A 213 -30.22 -2.62 5.43
CA LEU A 213 -29.44 -3.78 5.91
C LEU A 213 -29.29 -3.81 7.44
N ILE A 214 -29.83 -2.81 8.16
CA ILE A 214 -29.75 -2.71 9.62
C ILE A 214 -31.16 -2.82 10.24
N PRO A 215 -31.86 -3.97 10.15
CA PRO A 215 -33.17 -4.12 10.79
C PRO A 215 -33.11 -4.27 12.32
N ASP A 216 -31.94 -4.56 12.91
CA ASP A 216 -31.80 -4.93 14.34
C ASP A 216 -31.04 -3.93 15.23
N MET A 217 -30.65 -2.75 14.73
CA MET A 217 -30.16 -1.70 15.63
C MET A 217 -31.36 -0.90 16.15
N LYS A 218 -31.81 -1.24 17.36
CA LYS A 218 -32.74 -0.40 18.14
C LYS A 218 -32.16 0.97 18.52
N GLU A 219 -30.90 1.23 18.18
CA GLU A 219 -30.27 2.54 18.26
C GLU A 219 -30.52 3.31 16.95
N LYS A 220 -31.05 4.53 17.07
CA LYS A 220 -31.43 5.35 15.92
C LYS A 220 -30.20 5.56 15.01
N PRO A 221 -30.38 5.59 13.67
CA PRO A 221 -29.31 5.94 12.73
C PRO A 221 -28.62 7.29 13.02
N SER A 222 -29.29 8.19 13.76
CA SER A 222 -28.74 9.46 14.22
C SER A 222 -27.61 9.32 15.27
N GLU A 223 -27.53 8.22 16.02
CA GLU A 223 -26.47 7.98 17.01
C GLU A 223 -25.22 7.32 16.39
N LEU A 224 -25.36 6.57 15.29
CA LEU A 224 -24.25 5.97 14.53
C LEU A 224 -23.55 6.96 13.59
N LEU A 225 -24.20 8.08 13.28
CA LEU A 225 -23.64 9.23 12.58
C LEU A 225 -23.38 10.42 13.53
N GLU A 226 -23.25 10.19 14.84
CA GLU A 226 -22.61 11.17 15.72
C GLU A 226 -21.13 11.29 15.34
N ILE A 227 -20.88 12.05 14.26
CA ILE A 227 -19.75 12.96 14.25
C ILE A 227 -19.98 13.80 15.50
N LYS A 228 -19.30 13.48 16.61
CA LYS A 228 -19.17 14.41 17.72
C LYS A 228 -18.45 15.61 17.13
N ASP A 229 -19.26 16.56 16.70
CA ASP A 229 -18.87 17.84 16.15
C ASP A 229 -18.25 18.60 17.33
N ASP A 230 -16.99 18.29 17.63
CA ASP A 230 -16.18 19.08 18.56
C ASP A 230 -15.82 20.38 17.83
N LYS A 231 -16.83 21.25 17.70
CA LYS A 231 -16.76 22.56 17.03
C LYS A 231 -15.86 23.56 17.77
N SER A 232 -15.22 23.15 18.86
CA SER A 232 -14.38 24.02 19.66
C SER A 232 -13.08 24.46 18.97
N HIS A 233 -12.74 23.92 17.78
CA HIS A 233 -11.51 24.26 17.03
C HIS A 233 -11.70 24.72 15.57
N PHE A 234 -12.93 24.93 15.08
CA PHE A 234 -13.14 25.30 13.67
C PHE A 234 -13.43 26.79 13.46
N ARG A 235 -12.48 27.49 12.83
CA ARG A 235 -12.76 28.75 12.12
C ARG A 235 -13.76 28.45 11.00
N SER A 236 -14.84 29.23 10.97
CA SER A 236 -15.88 29.19 9.94
C SER A 236 -15.27 29.25 8.53
N VAL A 237 -15.34 28.15 7.78
CA VAL A 237 -15.12 28.15 6.34
C VAL A 237 -16.41 28.63 5.69
N LYS A 238 -16.36 29.78 5.02
CA LYS A 238 -17.48 30.29 4.23
C LYS A 238 -17.82 29.26 3.14
N LEU A 239 -19.11 28.95 3.00
CA LEU A 239 -19.64 28.29 1.81
C LEU A 239 -19.24 29.14 0.60
N VAL A 240 -18.38 28.58 -0.26
CA VAL A 240 -18.05 29.18 -1.56
C VAL A 240 -19.13 28.68 -2.52
N ASP A 241 -19.85 29.62 -3.13
CA ASP A 241 -20.84 29.31 -4.15
C ASP A 241 -20.20 28.52 -5.31
N PRO A 242 -20.93 27.58 -5.93
CA PRO A 242 -20.40 26.75 -6.99
C PRO A 242 -20.02 27.61 -8.20
N ILE A 243 -18.73 27.63 -8.53
CA ILE A 243 -18.21 28.22 -9.77
C ILE A 243 -18.77 27.40 -10.93
N LYS A 244 -19.67 28.00 -11.71
CA LYS A 244 -20.08 27.47 -13.01
C LYS A 244 -18.90 27.62 -13.98
N THR A 245 -18.17 26.54 -14.23
CA THR A 245 -17.26 26.46 -15.39
C THR A 245 -18.04 25.97 -16.60
N SER A 246 -17.98 26.72 -17.70
CA SER A 246 -18.67 26.43 -18.96
C SER A 246 -17.94 25.41 -19.84
N ASP A 247 -16.96 24.70 -19.29
CA ASP A 247 -16.20 23.70 -20.04
C ASP A 247 -16.04 22.48 -19.15
N GLY A 248 -16.52 21.32 -19.63
CA GLY A 248 -16.78 20.10 -18.88
C GLY A 248 -15.53 19.34 -18.39
N SER A 249 -14.50 20.05 -17.94
CA SER A 249 -13.32 19.46 -17.32
C SER A 249 -13.49 19.41 -15.80
N LEU A 250 -13.32 18.21 -15.23
CA LEU A 250 -13.29 18.03 -13.77
C LEU A 250 -12.08 18.77 -13.18
N PRO A 251 -12.21 19.38 -11.99
CA PRO A 251 -11.08 20.01 -11.33
C PRO A 251 -10.04 18.94 -10.97
N VAL A 252 -8.87 19.03 -11.61
CA VAL A 252 -7.68 18.27 -11.23
C VAL A 252 -7.22 18.79 -9.87
N ASP A 253 -7.03 17.87 -8.93
CA ASP A 253 -6.59 18.15 -7.56
C ASP A 253 -5.27 18.92 -7.61
N SER A 254 -5.25 20.15 -7.09
CA SER A 254 -4.10 21.06 -7.22
C SER A 254 -2.82 20.49 -6.58
N LEU A 255 -2.97 19.59 -5.61
CA LEU A 255 -1.86 18.85 -4.99
C LEU A 255 -1.22 17.82 -5.92
N GLU A 256 -1.97 17.27 -6.88
CA GLU A 256 -1.48 16.29 -7.86
C GLU A 256 -0.73 17.00 -9.01
N LYS A 257 -1.17 18.22 -9.33
CA LYS A 257 -0.55 19.07 -10.35
C LYS A 257 0.81 19.63 -9.91
N ASP A 258 0.97 20.00 -8.65
CA ASP A 258 2.25 20.48 -8.12
C ASP A 258 3.29 19.35 -8.00
N PHE A 259 2.85 18.10 -7.81
CA PHE A 259 3.73 16.93 -7.86
C PHE A 259 4.20 16.62 -9.29
N TYR A 260 3.30 16.63 -10.28
CA TYR A 260 3.64 16.35 -11.69
C TYR A 260 4.41 17.49 -12.37
N ASN A 261 4.10 18.74 -12.05
CA ASN A 261 4.82 19.90 -12.61
C ASN A 261 6.22 20.09 -12.00
N SER A 262 6.56 19.34 -10.94
CA SER A 262 7.93 19.28 -10.41
C SER A 262 8.84 18.31 -11.16
N VAL A 263 8.28 17.52 -12.08
CA VAL A 263 9.06 16.64 -12.97
C VAL A 263 9.42 17.46 -14.21
N GLN A 264 10.69 17.84 -14.31
CA GLN A 264 11.25 18.51 -15.48
C GLN A 264 11.04 17.67 -16.75
N SER A 265 10.94 18.34 -17.90
CA SER A 265 10.79 17.68 -19.21
C SER A 265 11.90 16.65 -19.43
N GLU A 266 11.59 15.56 -20.14
CA GLU A 266 12.56 14.47 -20.40
C GLU A 266 13.87 14.97 -21.03
N ASP A 267 13.80 16.07 -21.79
CA ASP A 267 14.97 16.71 -22.42
C ASP A 267 15.81 17.54 -21.42
N GLU A 268 15.20 18.21 -20.43
CA GLU A 268 15.95 18.95 -19.39
C GLU A 268 16.60 18.02 -18.36
N VAL A 269 15.99 16.85 -18.11
CA VAL A 269 16.57 15.81 -17.24
C VAL A 269 17.81 15.18 -17.86
N LEU A 270 17.85 15.04 -19.19
CA LEU A 270 18.99 14.46 -19.91
C LEU A 270 20.21 15.40 -19.90
N ASP A 271 19.99 16.70 -20.12
CA ASP A 271 21.06 17.70 -20.09
C ASP A 271 21.58 17.98 -18.66
N SER A 272 20.71 17.90 -17.64
CA SER A 272 21.15 17.92 -16.24
C SER A 272 21.90 16.65 -15.84
N ALA A 273 21.50 15.46 -16.32
CA ALA A 273 22.17 14.21 -16.03
C ALA A 273 23.58 14.14 -16.67
N ILE A 274 23.75 14.67 -17.87
CA ILE A 274 25.06 14.74 -18.55
C ILE A 274 26.01 15.72 -17.85
N ASN A 275 25.50 16.86 -17.36
CA ASN A 275 26.30 17.79 -16.54
C ASN A 275 26.62 17.22 -15.14
N PHE A 276 25.75 16.39 -14.58
CA PHE A 276 25.97 15.75 -13.28
C PHE A 276 27.00 14.61 -13.34
N LEU A 277 27.02 13.84 -14.45
CA LEU A 277 27.98 12.75 -14.67
C LEU A 277 29.39 13.23 -15.04
N SER A 278 29.56 14.53 -15.28
CA SER A 278 30.86 15.15 -15.60
C SER A 278 31.57 15.75 -14.38
N SER A 279 30.99 15.64 -13.18
CA SER A 279 31.69 16.02 -11.95
C SER A 279 32.04 14.75 -11.16
N ASP A 280 33.33 14.43 -11.10
CA ASP A 280 33.91 13.48 -10.15
C ASP A 280 33.71 13.98 -8.71
N LYS A 281 32.48 13.88 -8.20
CA LYS A 281 32.14 14.08 -6.80
C LYS A 281 32.43 12.77 -6.08
N GLU A 282 33.65 12.67 -5.55
CA GLU A 282 33.96 11.75 -4.45
C GLU A 282 32.83 11.80 -3.41
N SER A 283 32.35 10.63 -3.01
CA SER A 283 31.20 10.46 -2.13
C SER A 283 31.32 11.29 -0.84
N ILE A 284 30.41 12.26 -0.68
CA ILE A 284 30.38 13.25 0.42
C ILE A 284 29.80 12.64 1.71
N LEU A 285 29.46 11.34 1.72
CA LEU A 285 28.69 10.71 2.79
C LEU A 285 29.39 9.45 3.33
N LYS A 286 29.29 9.24 4.64
CA LYS A 286 29.72 8.03 5.34
C LYS A 286 28.60 7.47 6.22
N PHE A 287 28.62 6.16 6.47
CA PHE A 287 27.60 5.49 7.29
C PHE A 287 28.14 5.15 8.67
N CYS A 288 27.32 5.35 9.70
CA CYS A 288 27.67 4.97 11.06
C CYS A 288 27.85 3.44 11.17
N PRO A 289 28.98 2.93 11.69
CA PRO A 289 29.20 1.50 11.84
C PRO A 289 28.33 0.86 12.94
N ILE A 290 27.81 1.66 13.88
CA ILE A 290 26.97 1.17 14.99
C ILE A 290 25.49 1.09 14.57
N CYS A 291 24.91 2.19 14.08
CA CYS A 291 23.47 2.25 13.79
C CYS A 291 23.11 2.30 12.30
N GLY A 292 24.07 2.49 11.40
CA GLY A 292 23.83 2.57 9.95
C GLY A 292 23.29 3.91 9.45
N THR A 293 23.18 4.93 10.30
CA THR A 293 22.74 6.28 9.89
C THR A 293 23.73 6.92 8.93
N GLU A 294 23.21 7.56 7.89
CA GLU A 294 23.96 8.34 6.91
C GLU A 294 24.40 9.68 7.52
N ASN A 295 25.68 10.01 7.38
CA ASN A 295 26.30 11.20 7.95
C ASN A 295 27.23 11.88 6.92
N PRO A 296 27.43 13.21 6.99
CA PRO A 296 28.47 13.89 6.23
C PRO A 296 29.86 13.26 6.42
N LYS A 297 30.71 13.24 5.38
CA LYS A 297 32.07 12.65 5.43
C LYS A 297 32.93 13.28 6.54
N ASP A 298 32.74 14.57 6.79
CA ASP A 298 33.39 15.38 7.84
C ASP A 298 32.75 15.26 9.23
N ALA A 299 31.63 14.54 9.39
CA ALA A 299 30.97 14.38 10.68
C ALA A 299 31.88 13.65 11.69
N THR A 300 32.11 14.23 12.87
CA THR A 300 32.93 13.61 13.93
C THR A 300 32.12 12.63 14.78
N PHE A 301 30.80 12.77 14.82
CA PHE A 301 29.87 11.93 15.58
C PHE A 301 28.66 11.56 14.73
N CYS A 302 28.02 10.42 15.05
CA CYS A 302 26.78 10.03 14.42
C CYS A 302 25.60 10.90 14.89
N SER A 303 24.88 11.51 13.94
CA SER A 303 23.68 12.32 14.19
C SER A 303 22.52 11.59 14.87
N SER A 304 22.53 10.25 14.85
CA SER A 304 21.46 9.44 15.44
C SER A 304 21.85 8.79 16.76
N CYS A 305 23.01 8.14 16.85
CA CYS A 305 23.40 7.38 18.05
C CYS A 305 24.50 8.05 18.89
N GLY A 306 25.10 9.15 18.41
CA GLY A 306 26.17 9.86 19.12
C GLY A 306 27.55 9.20 19.09
N GLU A 307 27.70 8.01 18.50
CA GLU A 307 29.00 7.34 18.41
C GLU A 307 30.03 8.19 17.65
N LYS A 308 31.25 8.30 18.19
CA LYS A 308 32.35 9.03 17.57
C LYS A 308 32.98 8.21 16.43
N PHE A 309 33.15 8.81 15.26
CA PHE A 309 33.91 8.18 14.19
C PHE A 309 35.40 8.15 14.58
N ARG A 310 36.01 6.96 14.63
CA ARG A 310 37.46 6.83 14.80
C ARG A 310 38.11 7.34 13.50
N ASN A 311 38.94 8.37 13.58
CA ASN A 311 39.64 8.93 12.41
C ASN A 311 40.38 7.79 11.68
N VAL A 312 39.97 7.49 10.45
CA VAL A 312 40.70 6.67 9.49
C VAL A 312 41.29 7.61 8.46
#